data_AF-A0A935GVG0-F1
#
_entry.id   AF-A0A935GVG0-F1
#
_cell.length_a   1.000
_cell.length_b   1.000
_cell.length_c   1.000
_cell.angle_alpha   90.00
_cell.angle_beta   90.00
_cell.angle_gamma   90.00
#
_symmetry.space_group_name_H-M   'P 1'
#
loop_
_entity.id
_entity.type
_entity.pdbx_description
1 polymer ?
#
loop_
_entity_poly.entity_id
_entity_poly.type
_entity_poly.pdbx_seq_one_letter_code
_entity_poly.pdbx_strand_id
1 'polypeptide(L)'
;MAATASTYFNDVQKLYIAYYQRPADPGGLIFWSQMILAHDGDVGSVVDAFVTSAESTALYGAVTLQTIGEVIDKVYMALFGRAVDQTGKQFYVDGFTVGTFTAGTIVRNILDGTKGEDAFAIMNKLSDANLFTVAVDGHPTTDANFGAGTSFSATYGGTADAVAARTWLATVNAQSTSIKTASEVADFVRTTIADTGDPIKDTSSVMNTPLTSGSVTATAAAEAFVYPYKMVNGRPTKATGGEVTINGFDTAKDKLVFEDVGTGTVFTKAQFLALAGVVVADDPFAIAASIYFDPDTDAGVLGGVSLTGVTINAITIETIA
;
A
#
# COMPACT_ATOMS: atom_id res chain seq x y z
N MET A 1 0.02 20.85 -17.16
CA MET A 1 -0.78 19.82 -17.83
C MET A 1 -2.20 19.91 -17.32
N ALA A 2 -3.22 19.57 -18.12
CA ALA A 2 -4.59 19.48 -17.63
C ALA A 2 -4.72 18.34 -16.60
N ALA A 3 -5.57 18.50 -15.58
CA ALA A 3 -5.82 17.44 -14.61
C ALA A 3 -6.45 16.22 -15.29
N THR A 4 -6.09 15.03 -14.83
CA THR A 4 -6.62 13.74 -15.26
C THR A 4 -7.34 13.06 -14.10
N ALA A 5 -8.14 12.01 -14.36
CA ALA A 5 -8.82 11.26 -13.29
C ALA A 5 -7.82 10.76 -12.22
N SER A 6 -6.62 10.34 -12.61
CA SER A 6 -5.56 9.92 -11.68
C SER A 6 -5.13 10.99 -10.67
N THR A 7 -5.41 12.27 -10.94
CA THR A 7 -5.18 13.37 -9.98
C THR A 7 -6.01 13.20 -8.70
N TYR A 8 -7.18 12.55 -8.80
CA TYR A 8 -8.15 12.42 -7.70
C TYR A 8 -8.22 11.01 -7.10
N PHE A 9 -7.34 10.08 -7.50
CA PHE A 9 -7.34 8.71 -6.97
C PHE A 9 -7.21 8.67 -5.45
N ASN A 10 -6.31 9.49 -4.91
CA ASN A 10 -6.12 9.55 -3.45
C ASN A 10 -7.35 10.14 -2.74
N ASP A 11 -8.06 11.09 -3.36
CA ASP A 11 -9.28 11.66 -2.76
C ASP A 11 -10.38 10.60 -2.74
N VAL A 12 -10.62 9.91 -3.85
CA VAL A 12 -11.60 8.81 -3.92
C VAL A 12 -11.26 7.68 -2.97
N GLN A 13 -9.99 7.28 -2.88
CA GLN A 13 -9.57 6.23 -1.95
C GLN A 13 -9.86 6.61 -0.50
N LYS A 14 -9.60 7.85 -0.11
CA LYS A 14 -9.96 8.31 1.22
C LYS A 14 -11.47 8.27 1.46
N LEU A 15 -12.30 8.53 0.45
CA LEU A 15 -13.76 8.35 0.57
C LEU A 15 -14.13 6.88 0.79
N TYR A 16 -13.54 5.94 0.04
CA TYR A 16 -13.73 4.51 0.25
C TYR A 16 -13.30 4.06 1.65
N ILE A 17 -12.14 4.53 2.12
CA ILE A 17 -11.64 4.26 3.48
C ILE A 17 -12.62 4.82 4.53
N ALA A 18 -13.12 6.04 4.33
CA ALA A 18 -13.95 6.72 5.32
C ALA A 18 -15.40 6.22 5.38
N TYR A 19 -16.00 5.86 4.24
CA TYR A 19 -17.42 5.47 4.16
C TYR A 19 -17.64 3.97 4.00
N TYR A 20 -16.68 3.23 3.42
CA TYR A 20 -16.82 1.79 3.18
C TYR A 20 -15.80 0.94 3.95
N GLN A 21 -14.84 1.61 4.60
CA GLN A 21 -13.80 1.00 5.44
C GLN A 21 -12.91 0.00 4.68
N ARG A 22 -12.86 0.09 3.35
CA ARG A 22 -12.14 -0.82 2.46
C ARG A 22 -11.47 -0.06 1.33
N PRO A 23 -10.49 -0.65 0.64
CA PRO A 23 -9.95 -0.12 -0.59
C PRO A 23 -11.02 -0.02 -1.70
N ALA A 24 -10.85 0.94 -2.60
CA ALA A 24 -11.67 1.05 -3.80
C ALA A 24 -11.46 -0.15 -4.73
N ASP A 25 -12.54 -0.57 -5.39
CA ASP A 25 -12.42 -1.38 -6.59
C ASP A 25 -11.88 -0.52 -7.75
N PRO A 26 -11.13 -1.10 -8.71
CA PRO A 26 -10.48 -0.31 -9.76
C PRO A 26 -11.44 0.50 -10.62
N GLY A 27 -12.58 -0.10 -10.99
CA GLY A 27 -13.62 0.57 -11.78
C GLY A 27 -14.25 1.75 -11.05
N GLY A 28 -14.61 1.56 -9.77
CA GLY A 28 -15.12 2.60 -8.90
C GLY A 28 -14.12 3.73 -8.69
N LEU A 29 -12.83 3.40 -8.50
CA LEU A 29 -11.76 4.40 -8.35
C LEU A 29 -11.70 5.33 -9.56
N ILE A 30 -11.72 4.78 -10.77
CA ILE A 30 -11.75 5.56 -12.02
C ILE A 30 -13.05 6.37 -12.12
N PHE A 31 -14.20 5.74 -11.93
CA PHE A 31 -15.51 6.37 -12.12
C PHE A 31 -15.68 7.61 -11.23
N TRP A 32 -15.44 7.48 -9.92
CA TRP A 32 -15.60 8.60 -9.00
C TRP A 32 -14.56 9.69 -9.25
N SER A 33 -13.35 9.32 -9.66
CA SER A 33 -12.31 10.30 -9.99
C SER A 33 -12.64 11.10 -11.24
N GLN A 34 -13.28 10.47 -12.23
CA GLN A 34 -13.82 11.14 -13.41
C GLN A 34 -14.99 12.06 -13.05
N MET A 35 -15.85 11.67 -12.11
CA MET A 35 -16.92 12.54 -11.61
C MET A 35 -16.35 13.80 -10.94
N ILE A 36 -15.37 13.65 -10.04
CA ILE A 36 -14.69 14.79 -9.41
C ILE A 36 -14.06 15.70 -10.47
N LEU A 37 -13.36 15.13 -11.46
CA LEU A 37 -12.78 15.90 -12.56
C LEU A 37 -13.84 16.65 -13.38
N ALA A 38 -14.99 16.03 -13.66
CA ALA A 38 -16.09 16.65 -14.38
C ALA A 38 -16.79 17.77 -13.60
N HIS A 39 -16.62 17.79 -12.27
CA HIS A 39 -17.08 18.84 -11.36
C HIS A 39 -15.94 19.79 -10.95
N ASP A 40 -15.01 20.08 -11.86
CA ASP A 40 -13.90 21.03 -11.67
C ASP A 40 -13.00 20.72 -10.46
N GLY A 41 -12.92 19.44 -10.07
CA GLY A 41 -12.13 18.99 -8.92
C GLY A 41 -12.85 19.08 -7.57
N ASP A 42 -14.15 19.37 -7.55
CA ASP A 42 -14.91 19.42 -6.29
C ASP A 42 -15.17 18.01 -5.75
N VAL A 43 -14.36 17.58 -4.78
CA VAL A 43 -14.56 16.31 -4.06
C VAL A 43 -15.93 16.26 -3.38
N GLY A 44 -16.46 17.41 -2.94
CA GLY A 44 -17.79 17.49 -2.30
C GLY A 44 -18.93 17.01 -3.20
N SER A 45 -18.78 17.15 -4.52
CA SER A 45 -19.78 16.73 -5.53
C SER A 45 -20.16 15.25 -5.49
N VAL A 46 -19.27 14.39 -4.97
CA VAL A 46 -19.51 12.93 -4.91
C VAL A 46 -19.84 12.43 -3.51
N VAL A 47 -19.62 13.23 -2.47
CA VAL A 47 -19.72 12.80 -1.05
C VAL A 47 -21.11 12.26 -0.70
N ASP A 48 -22.17 12.91 -1.14
CA ASP A 48 -23.55 12.48 -0.82
C ASP A 48 -23.87 11.09 -1.38
N ALA A 49 -23.29 10.73 -2.53
CA ALA A 49 -23.45 9.40 -3.10
C ALA A 49 -22.78 8.32 -2.24
N PHE A 50 -21.64 8.64 -1.61
CA PHE A 50 -20.99 7.72 -0.66
C PHE A 50 -21.79 7.56 0.63
N VAL A 51 -22.27 8.67 1.19
CA VAL A 51 -23.03 8.68 2.45
C VAL A 51 -24.32 7.87 2.35
N THR A 52 -25.06 8.06 1.26
CA THR A 52 -26.40 7.46 1.06
C THR A 52 -26.36 6.06 0.44
N SER A 53 -25.18 5.51 0.17
CA SER A 53 -25.08 4.19 -0.45
C SER A 53 -25.60 3.09 0.49
N ALA A 54 -26.01 1.97 -0.10
CA ALA A 54 -26.44 0.80 0.65
C ALA A 54 -25.33 0.27 1.56
N GLU A 55 -24.07 0.36 1.12
CA GLU A 55 -22.89 -0.08 1.89
C GLU A 55 -22.65 0.81 3.12
N SER A 56 -22.69 2.13 2.95
CA SER A 56 -22.58 3.08 4.07
C SER A 56 -23.74 2.90 5.07
N THR A 57 -24.97 2.76 4.57
CA THR A 57 -26.15 2.53 5.41
C THR A 57 -26.05 1.23 6.20
N ALA A 58 -25.49 0.16 5.61
CA ALA A 58 -25.26 -1.10 6.30
C ALA A 58 -24.21 -1.01 7.42
N LEU A 59 -23.17 -0.18 7.25
CA LEU A 59 -22.10 -0.01 8.24
C LEU A 59 -22.51 0.92 9.38
N TYR A 60 -23.07 2.08 9.04
CA TYR A 60 -23.33 3.15 9.99
C TYR A 60 -24.75 3.14 10.54
N GLY A 61 -25.71 2.56 9.82
CA GLY A 61 -27.13 2.64 10.13
C GLY A 61 -27.78 3.91 9.57
N ALA A 62 -29.04 4.13 9.92
CA ALA A 62 -29.74 5.36 9.53
C ALA A 62 -29.09 6.58 10.21
N VAL A 63 -28.81 7.63 9.44
CA VAL A 63 -28.23 8.87 9.97
C VAL A 63 -29.34 9.85 10.33
N THR A 64 -29.52 10.09 11.63
CA THR A 64 -30.53 10.99 12.18
C THR A 64 -29.94 11.85 13.29
N LEU A 65 -30.71 12.81 13.81
CA LEU A 65 -30.30 13.62 14.97
C LEU A 65 -29.96 12.76 16.20
N GLN A 66 -30.56 11.58 16.33
CA GLN A 66 -30.34 10.67 17.46
C GLN A 66 -29.13 9.77 17.26
N THR A 67 -28.81 9.39 16.02
CA THR A 67 -27.77 8.40 15.71
C THR A 67 -26.45 9.02 15.26
N ILE A 68 -26.41 10.31 14.90
CA ILE A 68 -25.20 10.96 14.37
C ILE A 68 -23.99 10.82 15.31
N GLY A 69 -24.20 10.83 16.63
CA GLY A 69 -23.13 10.57 17.60
C GLY A 69 -22.50 9.17 17.46
N GLU A 70 -23.32 8.14 17.25
CA GLU A 70 -22.85 6.77 17.05
C GLU A 70 -22.14 6.60 15.69
N VAL A 71 -22.62 7.31 14.66
CA VAL A 71 -21.97 7.36 13.34
C VAL A 71 -20.56 7.93 13.49
N ILE A 72 -20.39 9.03 14.23
CA ILE A 72 -19.07 9.64 14.50
C ILE A 72 -18.15 8.65 15.23
N ASP A 73 -18.65 7.92 16.24
CA ASP A 73 -17.84 6.92 16.95
C ASP A 73 -17.32 5.83 16.00
N LYS A 74 -18.20 5.30 15.14
CA LYS A 74 -17.83 4.28 14.15
C LYS A 74 -16.82 4.80 13.14
N VAL A 75 -16.94 6.05 12.69
CA VAL A 75 -16.00 6.69 11.76
C VAL A 75 -14.61 6.81 12.41
N TYR A 76 -14.53 7.30 13.65
CA TYR A 76 -13.25 7.39 14.37
C TYR A 76 -12.61 6.02 14.59
N MET A 77 -13.41 5.02 14.97
CA MET A 77 -12.90 3.66 15.16
C MET A 77 -12.38 3.08 13.84
N ALA A 78 -13.10 3.26 12.74
CA ALA A 78 -12.69 2.74 11.43
C ALA A 78 -11.43 3.42 10.87
N LEU A 79 -11.37 4.75 11.00
CA LEU A 79 -10.27 5.55 10.44
C LEU A 79 -9.00 5.46 11.29
N PHE A 80 -9.13 5.48 12.62
CA PHE A 80 -8.00 5.70 13.52
C PHE A 80 -7.79 4.57 14.55
N GLY A 81 -8.71 3.62 14.67
CA GLY A 81 -8.63 2.56 15.67
C GLY A 81 -8.75 3.05 17.11
N ARG A 82 -9.32 4.25 17.33
CA ARG A 82 -9.50 4.85 18.65
C ARG A 82 -10.86 5.53 18.78
N ALA A 83 -11.28 5.76 20.03
CA ALA A 83 -12.47 6.54 20.32
C ALA A 83 -12.27 8.03 20.01
N VAL A 84 -13.36 8.68 19.60
CA VAL A 84 -13.45 10.14 19.52
C VAL A 84 -13.46 10.74 20.93
N ASP A 85 -12.87 11.92 21.10
CA ASP A 85 -13.00 12.65 22.35
C ASP A 85 -14.41 13.25 22.48
N GLN A 86 -14.93 13.33 23.70
CA GLN A 86 -16.30 13.77 23.92
C GLN A 86 -16.57 15.20 23.43
N THR A 87 -15.56 16.09 23.47
CA THR A 87 -15.72 17.49 23.09
C THR A 87 -15.80 17.64 21.56
N GLY A 88 -14.89 17.01 20.84
CA GLY A 88 -14.87 16.96 19.38
C GLY A 88 -16.12 16.27 18.83
N LYS A 89 -16.59 15.19 19.47
CA LYS A 89 -17.87 14.56 19.14
C LYS A 89 -19.03 15.55 19.28
N GLN A 90 -19.12 16.25 20.41
CA GLN A 90 -20.22 17.18 20.67
C GLN A 90 -20.23 18.34 19.66
N PHE A 91 -19.06 18.87 19.27
CA PHE A 91 -18.96 19.90 18.24
C PHE A 91 -19.63 19.49 16.91
N TYR A 92 -19.39 18.26 16.45
CA TYR A 92 -20.01 17.76 15.22
C TYR A 92 -21.51 17.48 15.39
N VAL A 93 -21.93 16.95 16.55
CA VAL A 93 -23.36 16.71 16.86
C VAL A 93 -24.15 18.02 16.87
N ASP A 94 -23.62 19.07 17.50
CA ASP A 94 -24.26 20.38 17.57
C ASP A 94 -24.36 21.00 16.18
N GLY A 95 -23.28 20.94 15.40
CA GLY A 95 -23.26 21.43 14.03
C GLY A 95 -24.21 20.68 13.09
N PHE A 96 -24.38 19.37 13.27
CA PHE A 96 -25.39 18.58 12.57
C PHE A 96 -26.81 19.00 12.95
N THR A 97 -27.05 19.23 14.24
CA THR A 97 -28.37 19.58 14.79
C THR A 97 -28.90 20.90 14.21
N VAL A 98 -28.03 21.89 14.03
CA VAL A 98 -28.39 23.20 13.49
C VAL A 98 -28.25 23.30 11.96
N GLY A 99 -27.90 22.21 11.29
CA GLY A 99 -27.76 22.16 9.83
C GLY A 99 -26.48 22.80 9.26
N THR A 100 -25.51 23.16 10.12
CA THR A 100 -24.19 23.62 9.69
C THR A 100 -23.40 22.50 9.01
N PHE A 101 -23.57 21.27 9.49
CA PHE A 101 -22.93 20.09 8.92
C PHE A 101 -23.96 19.07 8.42
N THR A 102 -23.67 18.45 7.29
CA THR A 102 -24.24 17.16 6.89
C THR A 102 -23.36 16.01 7.38
N ALA A 103 -23.88 14.79 7.39
CA ALA A 103 -23.10 13.60 7.71
C ALA A 103 -21.85 13.46 6.81
N GLY A 104 -22.02 13.77 5.51
CA GLY A 104 -20.93 13.82 4.55
C GLY A 104 -19.84 14.82 4.96
N THR A 105 -20.22 16.06 5.25
CA THR A 105 -19.24 17.09 5.66
C THR A 105 -18.55 16.75 6.97
N ILE A 106 -19.21 16.06 7.91
CA ILE A 106 -18.58 15.63 9.18
C ILE A 106 -17.45 14.66 8.92
N VAL A 107 -17.73 13.58 8.17
CA VAL A 107 -16.71 12.58 7.85
C VAL A 107 -15.54 13.20 7.09
N ARG A 108 -15.82 14.10 6.14
CA ARG A 108 -14.78 14.84 5.42
C ARG A 108 -13.95 15.74 6.34
N ASN A 109 -14.59 16.48 7.24
CA ASN A 109 -13.89 17.34 8.20
C ASN A 109 -13.00 16.52 9.16
N ILE A 110 -13.45 15.32 9.57
CA ILE A 110 -12.67 14.39 10.39
C ILE A 110 -11.42 13.91 9.62
N LEU A 111 -11.60 13.51 8.36
CA LEU A 111 -10.54 13.02 7.49
C LEU A 111 -9.49 14.12 7.17
N ASP A 112 -9.96 15.30 6.76
CA ASP A 112 -9.10 16.42 6.37
C ASP A 112 -8.45 17.12 7.57
N GLY A 113 -9.08 17.01 8.75
CA GLY A 113 -8.61 17.61 10.00
C GLY A 113 -7.55 16.79 10.76
N THR A 114 -7.14 15.64 10.21
CA THR A 114 -6.19 14.74 10.87
C THR A 114 -4.81 15.34 11.09
N LYS A 115 -4.18 15.01 12.23
CA LYS A 115 -2.83 15.43 12.61
C LYS A 115 -2.15 14.32 13.40
N GLY A 116 -0.82 14.34 13.48
CA GLY A 116 -0.05 13.38 14.28
C GLY A 116 -0.36 11.93 13.91
N GLU A 117 -0.66 11.09 14.91
CA GLU A 117 -0.95 9.67 14.72
C GLU A 117 -2.15 9.41 13.79
N ASP A 118 -3.20 10.23 13.86
CA ASP A 118 -4.36 10.04 12.97
C ASP A 118 -3.99 10.28 11.50
N ALA A 119 -3.13 11.26 11.23
CA ALA A 119 -2.64 11.52 9.88
C ALA A 119 -1.78 10.35 9.37
N PHE A 120 -0.93 9.78 10.22
CA PHE A 120 -0.16 8.58 9.87
C PHE A 120 -1.07 7.37 9.61
N ALA A 121 -2.12 7.17 10.42
CA ALA A 121 -3.08 6.08 10.20
C ALA A 121 -3.78 6.19 8.83
N ILE A 122 -4.22 7.39 8.45
CA ILE A 122 -4.83 7.62 7.12
C ILE A 122 -3.83 7.41 6.00
N MET A 123 -2.61 7.93 6.11
CA MET A 123 -1.58 7.74 5.07
C MET A 123 -1.23 6.26 4.89
N ASN A 124 -1.07 5.50 5.98
CA ASN A 124 -0.78 4.08 5.91
C ASN A 124 -1.93 3.29 5.26
N LYS A 125 -3.18 3.58 5.65
CA LYS A 125 -4.38 2.98 5.03
C LYS A 125 -4.52 3.35 3.56
N LEU A 126 -4.20 4.59 3.19
CA LEU A 126 -4.22 5.04 1.80
C LEU A 126 -3.18 4.31 0.97
N SER A 127 -1.97 4.10 1.51
CA SER A 127 -0.92 3.32 0.84
C SER A 127 -1.36 1.87 0.62
N ASP A 128 -1.86 1.20 1.67
CA ASP A 128 -2.39 -0.17 1.57
C ASP A 128 -3.54 -0.28 0.57
N ALA A 129 -4.49 0.66 0.62
CA ALA A 129 -5.62 0.69 -0.29
C ALA A 129 -5.18 0.88 -1.75
N ASN A 130 -4.20 1.75 -2.02
CA ASN A 130 -3.66 1.93 -3.37
C ASN A 130 -2.97 0.67 -3.89
N LEU A 131 -2.16 0.01 -3.06
CA LEU A 131 -1.54 -1.27 -3.41
C LEU A 131 -2.60 -2.34 -3.67
N PHE A 132 -3.67 -2.37 -2.88
CA PHE A 132 -4.75 -3.32 -3.02
C PHE A 132 -5.48 -3.13 -4.35
N THR A 133 -5.87 -1.90 -4.67
CA THR A 133 -6.56 -1.61 -5.92
C THR A 133 -5.68 -1.93 -7.13
N VAL A 134 -4.37 -1.66 -7.06
CA VAL A 134 -3.41 -2.08 -8.10
C VAL A 134 -3.31 -3.59 -8.23
N ALA A 135 -3.27 -4.34 -7.11
CA ALA A 135 -3.20 -5.79 -7.13
C ALA A 135 -4.49 -6.44 -7.68
N VAL A 136 -5.66 -5.85 -7.40
CA VAL A 136 -6.93 -6.26 -7.99
C VAL A 136 -6.95 -5.96 -9.49
N ASP A 137 -6.52 -4.76 -9.88
CA ASP A 137 -6.52 -4.35 -11.29
C ASP A 137 -5.55 -5.17 -12.14
N GLY A 138 -4.32 -5.36 -11.67
CA GLY A 138 -3.23 -5.99 -12.41
C GLY A 138 -2.34 -5.02 -13.18
N HIS A 139 -2.71 -3.74 -13.29
CA HIS A 139 -1.93 -2.71 -13.97
C HIS A 139 -1.47 -1.61 -13.01
N PRO A 140 -0.34 -0.93 -13.30
CA PRO A 140 0.03 0.28 -12.58
C PRO A 140 -0.99 1.40 -12.84
N THR A 141 -1.14 2.34 -11.90
CA THR A 141 -2.06 3.49 -12.01
C THR A 141 -1.75 4.45 -13.17
N THR A 142 -0.60 4.30 -13.80
CA THR A 142 -0.17 5.05 -14.99
C THR A 142 -0.61 4.38 -16.30
N ASP A 143 -1.10 3.13 -16.26
CA ASP A 143 -1.60 2.42 -17.43
C ASP A 143 -2.91 3.06 -17.92
N ALA A 144 -3.03 3.22 -19.23
CA ALA A 144 -4.23 3.79 -19.84
C ALA A 144 -5.48 2.90 -19.64
N ASN A 145 -5.28 1.62 -19.34
CA ASN A 145 -6.33 0.64 -19.08
C ASN A 145 -6.62 0.43 -17.60
N PHE A 146 -5.90 1.10 -16.68
CA PHE A 146 -6.18 0.98 -15.25
C PHE A 146 -7.63 1.35 -14.93
N GLY A 147 -8.33 0.47 -14.21
CA GLY A 147 -9.74 0.57 -13.85
C GLY A 147 -10.71 0.55 -15.03
N ALA A 148 -10.26 0.18 -16.22
CA ALA A 148 -11.07 0.10 -17.43
C ALA A 148 -11.19 -1.35 -17.95
N GLY A 149 -12.33 -1.67 -18.57
CA GLY A 149 -12.57 -2.98 -19.16
C GLY A 149 -12.95 -4.06 -18.13
N THR A 150 -12.65 -5.32 -18.44
CA THR A 150 -13.01 -6.50 -17.62
C THR A 150 -11.80 -7.39 -17.30
N SER A 151 -10.59 -6.96 -17.64
CA SER A 151 -9.37 -7.75 -17.54
C SER A 151 -8.64 -7.48 -16.23
N PHE A 152 -9.35 -7.59 -15.10
CA PHE A 152 -8.75 -7.45 -13.78
C PHE A 152 -7.97 -8.71 -13.40
N SER A 153 -6.92 -8.53 -12.60
CA SER A 153 -6.12 -9.63 -12.07
C SER A 153 -6.85 -10.42 -10.98
N ALA A 154 -7.78 -9.79 -10.27
CA ALA A 154 -8.68 -10.44 -9.32
C ALA A 154 -10.11 -9.93 -9.47
N THR A 155 -11.07 -10.83 -9.26
CA THR A 155 -12.48 -10.50 -9.06
C THR A 155 -12.62 -9.96 -7.64
N TYR A 156 -12.96 -8.67 -7.50
CA TYR A 156 -13.23 -8.03 -6.22
C TYR A 156 -14.68 -7.57 -6.18
N GLY A 157 -15.56 -8.36 -5.57
CA GLY A 157 -16.99 -8.15 -5.67
C GLY A 157 -17.83 -8.77 -4.55
N GLY A 158 -19.02 -8.19 -4.33
CA GLY A 158 -19.97 -8.71 -3.36
C GLY A 158 -19.57 -8.50 -1.90
N THR A 159 -20.43 -8.97 -1.00
CA THR A 159 -20.33 -8.66 0.43
C THR A 159 -19.16 -9.38 1.11
N ALA A 160 -18.82 -10.60 0.67
CA ALA A 160 -17.76 -11.40 1.28
C ALA A 160 -16.40 -10.71 1.12
N ASP A 161 -16.04 -10.33 -0.10
CA ASP A 161 -14.77 -9.64 -0.38
C ASP A 161 -14.73 -8.27 0.27
N ALA A 162 -15.85 -7.54 0.26
CA ALA A 162 -15.92 -6.25 0.94
C ALA A 162 -15.66 -6.39 2.45
N VAL A 163 -16.18 -7.44 3.10
CA VAL A 163 -15.89 -7.74 4.51
C VAL A 163 -14.43 -8.13 4.69
N ALA A 164 -13.87 -9.01 3.85
CA ALA A 164 -12.48 -9.42 3.94
C ALA A 164 -11.52 -8.23 3.81
N ALA A 165 -11.73 -7.39 2.80
CA ALA A 165 -10.94 -6.19 2.57
C ALA A 165 -11.05 -5.17 3.71
N ARG A 166 -12.25 -5.02 4.29
CA ARG A 166 -12.44 -4.22 5.52
C ARG A 166 -11.62 -4.77 6.69
N THR A 167 -11.69 -6.08 6.93
CA THR A 167 -10.96 -6.73 8.01
C THR A 167 -9.45 -6.57 7.84
N TRP A 168 -8.94 -6.70 6.61
CA TRP A 168 -7.54 -6.44 6.29
C TRP A 168 -7.12 -5.00 6.58
N LEU A 169 -7.84 -4.03 6.02
CA LEU A 169 -7.51 -2.61 6.16
C LEU A 169 -7.63 -2.13 7.62
N ALA A 170 -8.51 -2.74 8.42
CA ALA A 170 -8.62 -2.49 9.85
C ALA A 170 -7.35 -2.85 10.64
N THR A 171 -6.49 -3.73 10.11
CA THR A 171 -5.19 -4.06 10.74
C THR A 171 -4.15 -2.95 10.58
N VAL A 172 -4.33 -2.05 9.60
CA VAL A 172 -3.44 -0.93 9.31
C VAL A 172 -3.77 0.26 10.22
N ASN A 173 -2.75 0.79 10.90
CA ASN A 173 -2.87 1.88 11.87
C ASN A 173 -1.67 2.85 11.78
N ALA A 174 -1.48 3.73 12.77
CA ALA A 174 -0.41 4.73 12.76
C ALA A 174 1.01 4.15 12.93
N GLN A 175 1.15 2.90 13.39
CA GLN A 175 2.43 2.28 13.68
C GLN A 175 3.08 1.75 12.40
N SER A 176 4.41 1.91 12.27
CA SER A 176 5.17 1.42 11.11
C SER A 176 5.07 -0.10 10.92
N THR A 177 4.89 -0.85 12.01
CA THR A 177 4.72 -2.31 11.99
C THR A 177 3.39 -2.77 11.37
N SER A 178 2.46 -1.84 11.13
CA SER A 178 1.16 -2.14 10.50
C SER A 178 1.12 -1.84 9.00
N ILE A 179 2.18 -1.19 8.46
CA ILE A 179 2.31 -0.88 7.04
C ILE A 179 2.45 -2.19 6.27
N LYS A 180 1.69 -2.32 5.18
CA LYS A 180 1.71 -3.50 4.31
C LYS A 180 2.57 -3.21 3.09
N THR A 181 3.40 -4.18 2.75
CA THR A 181 4.18 -4.19 1.51
C THR A 181 3.30 -4.58 0.33
N ALA A 182 3.72 -4.23 -0.89
CA ALA A 182 3.02 -4.61 -2.11
C ALA A 182 2.80 -6.13 -2.24
N SER A 183 3.76 -6.94 -1.78
CA SER A 183 3.65 -8.40 -1.82
C SER A 183 2.64 -8.94 -0.81
N GLU A 184 2.64 -8.43 0.43
CA GLU A 184 1.64 -8.84 1.43
C GLU A 184 0.22 -8.53 0.96
N VAL A 185 0.04 -7.37 0.33
CA VAL A 185 -1.25 -6.99 -0.25
C VAL A 185 -1.61 -7.87 -1.44
N ALA A 186 -0.69 -8.12 -2.36
CA ALA A 186 -0.92 -9.01 -3.50
C ALA A 186 -1.24 -10.45 -3.06
N ASP A 187 -0.57 -10.95 -2.02
CA ASP A 187 -0.84 -12.26 -1.43
C ASP A 187 -2.21 -12.30 -0.74
N PHE A 188 -2.59 -11.24 -0.03
CA PHE A 188 -3.93 -11.12 0.53
C PHE A 188 -5.00 -11.15 -0.57
N VAL A 189 -4.83 -10.33 -1.62
CA VAL A 189 -5.74 -10.32 -2.78
C VAL A 189 -5.80 -11.71 -3.40
N ARG A 190 -4.65 -12.33 -3.69
CA ARG A 190 -4.58 -13.66 -4.32
C ARG A 190 -5.23 -14.76 -3.49
N THR A 191 -5.02 -14.77 -2.18
CA THR A 191 -5.48 -15.87 -1.32
C THR A 191 -6.92 -15.71 -0.84
N THR A 192 -7.33 -14.47 -0.59
CA THR A 192 -8.57 -14.17 0.14
C THR A 192 -9.63 -13.51 -0.74
N ILE A 193 -9.23 -12.67 -1.70
CA ILE A 193 -10.17 -11.92 -2.55
C ILE A 193 -10.41 -12.66 -3.86
N ALA A 194 -9.34 -13.10 -4.52
CA ALA A 194 -9.43 -13.69 -5.84
C ALA A 194 -10.25 -14.99 -5.83
N ASP A 195 -11.07 -15.13 -6.86
CA ASP A 195 -11.87 -16.30 -7.16
C ASP A 195 -11.07 -17.35 -7.95
N THR A 196 -11.64 -18.55 -8.08
CA THR A 196 -11.03 -19.58 -8.94
C THR A 196 -11.11 -19.16 -10.41
N GLY A 197 -9.96 -19.11 -11.08
CA GLY A 197 -9.86 -18.69 -12.48
C GLY A 197 -9.39 -17.24 -12.67
N ASP A 198 -9.25 -16.48 -11.59
CA ASP A 198 -8.63 -15.15 -11.65
C ASP A 198 -7.14 -15.26 -11.99
N PRO A 199 -6.59 -14.38 -12.87
CA PRO A 199 -5.19 -14.42 -13.29
C PRO A 199 -4.19 -14.43 -12.12
N ILE A 200 -4.50 -13.72 -11.03
CA ILE A 200 -3.60 -13.65 -9.86
C ILE A 200 -3.46 -15.01 -9.16
N LYS A 201 -4.42 -15.94 -9.27
CA LYS A 201 -4.32 -17.28 -8.64
C LYS A 201 -3.19 -18.12 -9.23
N ASP A 202 -2.86 -17.90 -10.49
CA ASP A 202 -1.81 -18.61 -11.20
C ASP A 202 -0.43 -17.97 -10.97
N THR A 203 -0.37 -16.84 -10.26
CA THR A 203 0.88 -16.24 -9.78
C THR A 203 1.35 -16.94 -8.51
N SER A 204 2.63 -17.31 -8.44
CA SER A 204 3.20 -17.95 -7.25
C SER A 204 3.22 -16.98 -6.07
N SER A 205 2.85 -17.43 -4.87
CA SER A 205 2.89 -16.65 -3.62
C SER A 205 4.33 -16.26 -3.29
N VAL A 206 4.68 -14.97 -3.31
CA VAL A 206 6.03 -14.55 -2.97
C VAL A 206 6.07 -14.04 -1.52
N MET A 207 6.50 -14.90 -0.59
CA MET A 207 6.62 -14.55 0.83
C MET A 207 7.73 -13.53 1.08
N ASN A 208 7.40 -12.40 1.69
CA ASN A 208 8.40 -11.40 2.04
C ASN A 208 9.23 -11.84 3.25
N THR A 209 10.54 -11.86 3.08
CA THR A 209 11.51 -12.15 4.13
C THR A 209 12.36 -10.91 4.37
N PRO A 210 12.07 -10.09 5.41
CA PRO A 210 12.86 -8.90 5.74
C PRO A 210 14.29 -9.27 6.11
N LEU A 211 15.26 -8.59 5.51
CA LEU A 211 16.68 -8.79 5.76
C LEU A 211 17.22 -7.72 6.72
N THR A 212 17.97 -8.13 7.73
CA THR A 212 18.59 -7.21 8.71
C THR A 212 20.10 -7.44 8.81
N SER A 213 20.56 -8.55 9.38
CA SER A 213 21.98 -8.94 9.44
C SER A 213 22.13 -10.43 9.67
N GLY A 214 23.28 -11.01 9.29
CA GLY A 214 23.60 -12.41 9.56
C GLY A 214 23.22 -13.31 8.38
N SER A 215 22.60 -14.46 8.63
CA SER A 215 22.25 -15.41 7.56
C SER A 215 20.79 -15.83 7.59
N VAL A 216 20.20 -15.96 6.40
CA VAL A 216 18.83 -16.42 6.15
C VAL A 216 18.91 -17.62 5.22
N THR A 217 18.07 -18.63 5.46
CA THR A 217 17.95 -19.80 4.57
C THR A 217 16.58 -19.73 3.89
N ALA A 218 16.58 -19.70 2.56
CA ALA A 218 15.39 -19.78 1.74
C ALA A 218 14.64 -21.10 1.98
N THR A 219 13.32 -21.06 1.84
CA THR A 219 12.46 -22.23 1.94
C THR A 219 12.15 -22.79 0.54
N ALA A 220 11.20 -23.71 0.45
CA ALA A 220 10.75 -24.24 -0.85
C ALA A 220 9.68 -23.35 -1.51
N ALA A 221 9.13 -22.38 -0.77
CA ALA A 221 8.15 -21.42 -1.27
C ALA A 221 8.84 -20.36 -2.14
N ALA A 222 8.07 -19.62 -2.96
CA ALA A 222 8.62 -18.44 -3.61
C ALA A 222 8.77 -17.33 -2.57
N GLU A 223 9.93 -16.68 -2.53
CA GLU A 223 10.28 -15.69 -1.50
C GLU A 223 10.83 -14.40 -2.09
N ALA A 224 10.44 -13.27 -1.51
CA ALA A 224 11.00 -11.97 -1.80
C ALA A 224 11.86 -11.58 -0.61
N PHE A 225 13.18 -11.63 -0.78
CA PHE A 225 14.11 -11.21 0.25
C PHE A 225 14.27 -9.69 0.18
N VAL A 226 13.74 -8.97 1.18
CA VAL A 226 13.65 -7.51 1.16
C VAL A 226 14.79 -6.89 1.97
N TYR A 227 15.69 -6.17 1.29
CA TYR A 227 16.80 -5.46 1.91
C TYR A 227 16.53 -3.94 1.96
N PRO A 228 16.35 -3.35 3.16
CA PRO A 228 16.10 -1.93 3.29
C PRO A 228 17.39 -1.10 3.16
N TYR A 229 17.37 -0.10 2.29
CA TYR A 229 18.48 0.83 2.06
C TYR A 229 17.98 2.28 2.04
N LYS A 230 18.91 3.23 2.09
CA LYS A 230 18.63 4.66 1.94
C LYS A 230 19.72 5.33 1.14
N MET A 231 19.40 6.42 0.47
CA MET A 231 20.39 7.24 -0.23
C MET A 231 21.02 8.28 0.70
N VAL A 232 22.35 8.35 0.72
CA VAL A 232 23.13 9.40 1.40
C VAL A 232 24.11 9.97 0.39
N ASN A 233 24.05 11.29 0.14
CA ASN A 233 24.89 11.98 -0.85
C ASN A 233 24.86 11.34 -2.25
N GLY A 234 23.70 10.83 -2.67
CA GLY A 234 23.52 10.19 -3.97
C GLY A 234 24.06 8.76 -4.08
N ARG A 235 24.46 8.13 -2.96
CA ARG A 235 24.94 6.75 -2.90
C ARG A 235 24.08 5.92 -1.94
N PRO A 236 23.80 4.64 -2.24
CA PRO A 236 23.05 3.79 -1.34
C PRO A 236 23.90 3.40 -0.13
N THR A 237 23.25 3.33 1.02
CA THR A 237 23.77 2.75 2.26
C THR A 237 22.66 1.96 2.95
N LYS A 238 23.02 1.02 3.81
CA LYS A 238 22.03 0.33 4.66
C LYS A 238 21.14 1.32 5.41
N ALA A 239 19.85 1.03 5.48
CA ALA A 239 18.93 1.77 6.34
C ALA A 239 18.98 1.24 7.78
N THR A 240 18.95 -0.07 7.91
CA THR A 240 19.04 -0.82 9.17
C THR A 240 19.91 -2.07 8.96
N GLY A 241 20.50 -2.62 10.02
CA GLY A 241 21.23 -3.89 9.95
C GLY A 241 22.67 -3.83 9.40
N GLY A 242 23.07 -4.85 8.64
CA GLY A 242 24.43 -5.08 8.14
C GLY A 242 24.45 -5.95 6.87
N GLU A 243 25.57 -6.63 6.61
CA GLU A 243 25.62 -7.64 5.55
C GLU A 243 24.72 -8.84 5.90
N VAL A 244 24.03 -9.38 4.89
CA VAL A 244 23.16 -10.55 5.01
C VAL A 244 23.54 -11.62 4.00
N THR A 245 23.70 -12.87 4.44
CA THR A 245 23.92 -14.03 3.58
C THR A 245 22.63 -14.84 3.40
N ILE A 246 22.13 -14.95 2.17
CA ILE A 246 20.99 -15.80 1.82
C ILE A 246 21.52 -17.14 1.28
N ASN A 247 21.08 -18.23 1.91
CA ASN A 247 21.39 -19.59 1.47
C ASN A 247 20.16 -20.25 0.82
N GLY A 248 20.39 -21.03 -0.23
CA GLY A 248 19.33 -21.86 -0.84
C GLY A 248 18.38 -21.11 -1.78
N PHE A 249 18.76 -19.91 -2.24
CA PHE A 249 17.93 -19.08 -3.13
C PHE A 249 17.56 -19.82 -4.42
N ASP A 250 16.27 -20.01 -4.68
CA ASP A 250 15.73 -20.63 -5.89
C ASP A 250 15.50 -19.55 -6.96
N THR A 251 16.42 -19.43 -7.93
CA THR A 251 16.35 -18.41 -9.00
C THR A 251 15.07 -18.42 -9.83
N ALA A 252 14.31 -19.52 -9.83
CA ALA A 252 13.06 -19.61 -10.58
C ALA A 252 11.85 -19.07 -9.80
N LYS A 253 11.96 -18.95 -8.48
CA LYS A 253 10.85 -18.62 -7.58
C LYS A 253 11.12 -17.39 -6.73
N ASP A 254 12.37 -17.21 -6.33
CA ASP A 254 12.78 -16.19 -5.39
C ASP A 254 13.24 -14.92 -6.11
N LYS A 255 13.09 -13.80 -5.42
CA LYS A 255 13.58 -12.50 -5.87
C LYS A 255 14.26 -11.74 -4.75
N LEU A 256 15.18 -10.87 -5.13
CA LEU A 256 15.80 -9.91 -4.24
C LEU A 256 15.15 -8.55 -4.43
N VAL A 257 14.69 -7.94 -3.36
CA VAL A 257 13.99 -6.65 -3.38
C VAL A 257 14.80 -5.64 -2.57
N PHE A 258 15.13 -4.50 -3.16
CA PHE A 258 15.77 -3.39 -2.45
C PHE A 258 14.78 -2.27 -2.19
N GLU A 259 14.49 -2.01 -0.91
CA GLU A 259 13.49 -1.02 -0.47
C GLU A 259 14.19 0.29 -0.07
N ASP A 260 13.93 1.38 -0.81
CA ASP A 260 14.44 2.71 -0.49
C ASP A 260 13.56 3.41 0.56
N VAL A 261 13.87 3.21 1.83
CA VAL A 261 13.14 3.83 2.94
C VAL A 261 13.43 5.32 3.13
N GLY A 262 14.18 5.93 2.21
CA GLY A 262 14.61 7.33 2.24
C GLY A 262 13.94 8.18 1.18
N THR A 263 14.41 8.06 -0.07
CA THR A 263 14.00 8.98 -1.14
C THR A 263 12.76 8.53 -1.91
N GLY A 264 12.38 7.26 -1.74
CA GLY A 264 11.28 6.62 -2.47
C GLY A 264 11.56 6.44 -3.96
N THR A 265 12.83 6.35 -4.37
CA THR A 265 13.19 6.22 -5.79
C THR A 265 13.21 4.75 -6.20
N VAL A 266 12.45 4.43 -7.25
CA VAL A 266 12.42 3.09 -7.86
C VAL A 266 13.32 3.06 -9.10
N PHE A 267 14.24 2.10 -9.13
CA PHE A 267 15.19 1.81 -10.20
C PHE A 267 14.88 0.49 -10.90
N THR A 268 15.12 0.41 -12.21
CA THR A 268 15.27 -0.89 -12.89
C THR A 268 16.50 -1.63 -12.37
N LYS A 269 16.55 -2.97 -12.52
CA LYS A 269 17.76 -3.77 -12.18
C LYS A 269 19.03 -3.14 -12.75
N ALA A 270 19.02 -2.79 -14.04
CA ALA A 270 20.19 -2.20 -14.71
C ALA A 270 20.59 -0.84 -14.12
N GLN A 271 19.62 0.02 -13.80
CA GLN A 271 19.88 1.32 -13.18
C GLN A 271 20.41 1.17 -11.76
N PHE A 272 19.81 0.28 -10.96
CA PHE A 272 20.19 0.03 -9.58
C PHE A 272 21.63 -0.48 -9.48
N LEU A 273 21.96 -1.51 -10.28
CA LEU A 273 23.32 -2.07 -10.31
C LEU A 273 24.37 -1.11 -10.86
N ALA A 274 23.96 -0.04 -11.56
CA ALA A 274 24.83 1.00 -12.09
C ALA A 274 24.97 2.21 -11.14
N LEU A 275 24.28 2.25 -10.00
CA LEU A 275 24.38 3.35 -9.05
C LEU A 275 25.80 3.45 -8.49
N ALA A 276 26.27 4.69 -8.33
CA ALA A 276 27.53 4.95 -7.65
C ALA A 276 27.45 4.43 -6.21
N GLY A 277 28.40 3.57 -5.82
CA GLY A 277 28.42 2.94 -4.50
C GLY A 277 27.71 1.59 -4.41
N VAL A 278 27.14 1.08 -5.52
CA VAL A 278 26.77 -0.34 -5.61
C VAL A 278 27.95 -1.12 -6.18
N VAL A 279 28.43 -2.10 -5.43
CA VAL A 279 29.52 -2.99 -5.84
C VAL A 279 28.96 -4.39 -6.00
N VAL A 280 28.99 -4.89 -7.23
CA VAL A 280 28.57 -6.26 -7.56
C VAL A 280 29.80 -7.13 -7.72
N ALA A 281 29.81 -8.28 -7.06
CA ALA A 281 30.82 -9.31 -7.23
C ALA A 281 30.15 -10.65 -7.52
N ASP A 282 30.64 -11.37 -8.53
CA ASP A 282 30.32 -12.78 -8.76
C ASP A 282 31.59 -13.60 -8.53
N ASP A 283 31.47 -14.69 -7.77
CA ASP A 283 32.48 -15.74 -7.71
C ASP A 283 31.97 -16.95 -8.52
N PRO A 284 32.45 -17.15 -9.77
CA PRO A 284 31.99 -18.24 -10.61
C PRO A 284 32.47 -19.62 -10.13
N PHE A 285 33.49 -19.70 -9.26
CA PHE A 285 34.01 -20.95 -8.72
C PHE A 285 33.26 -21.38 -7.45
N ALA A 286 32.88 -20.42 -6.62
CA ALA A 286 32.02 -20.66 -5.47
C ALA A 286 30.51 -20.67 -5.82
N ILE A 287 30.16 -20.24 -7.04
CA ILE A 287 28.79 -19.99 -7.50
C ILE A 287 28.09 -19.08 -6.47
N ALA A 288 28.67 -17.91 -6.25
CA ALA A 288 28.14 -16.94 -5.28
C ALA A 288 28.05 -15.55 -5.92
N ALA A 289 27.05 -14.78 -5.49
CA ALA A 289 26.83 -13.41 -5.94
C ALA A 289 26.70 -12.49 -4.73
N SER A 290 27.31 -11.31 -4.79
CA SER A 290 27.22 -10.30 -3.73
C SER A 290 26.90 -8.93 -4.32
N ILE A 291 26.04 -8.19 -3.62
CA ILE A 291 25.71 -6.79 -3.89
C ILE A 291 25.98 -6.01 -2.62
N TYR A 292 26.99 -5.14 -2.67
CA TYR A 292 27.45 -4.36 -1.54
C TYR A 292 27.19 -2.87 -1.73
N PHE A 293 26.93 -2.20 -0.62
CA PHE A 293 26.80 -0.76 -0.54
C PHE A 293 28.05 -0.15 0.06
N ASP A 294 28.73 0.62 -0.79
CA ASP A 294 29.95 1.36 -0.50
C ASP A 294 29.68 2.88 -0.68
N PRO A 295 29.17 3.55 0.35
CA PRO A 295 28.82 4.96 0.26
C PRO A 295 30.05 5.89 0.24
N ASP A 296 31.26 5.39 0.50
CA ASP A 296 32.51 6.14 0.42
C ASP A 296 33.69 5.18 0.19
N THR A 297 34.51 5.43 -0.84
CA THR A 297 35.54 4.50 -1.34
C THR A 297 36.62 4.11 -0.33
N ASP A 298 36.64 4.73 0.85
CA ASP A 298 37.59 4.48 1.95
C ASP A 298 36.94 3.95 3.26
N ALA A 299 35.60 3.77 3.32
CA ALA A 299 34.88 3.40 4.56
C ALA A 299 34.59 1.90 4.72
N GLY A 300 34.89 1.08 3.70
CA GLY A 300 34.56 -0.35 3.69
C GLY A 300 33.06 -0.63 3.50
N VAL A 301 32.71 -1.90 3.26
CA VAL A 301 31.34 -2.33 3.00
C VAL A 301 30.44 -2.06 4.21
N LEU A 302 29.46 -1.16 4.07
CA LEU A 302 28.56 -0.81 5.19
C LEU A 302 27.33 -1.71 5.28
N GLY A 303 26.98 -2.39 4.19
CA GLY A 303 25.86 -3.34 4.12
C GLY A 303 25.78 -3.98 2.74
N GLY A 304 24.92 -4.98 2.60
CA GLY A 304 24.72 -5.67 1.34
C GLY A 304 24.17 -7.08 1.52
N VAL A 305 23.99 -7.75 0.40
CA VAL A 305 23.43 -9.10 0.33
C VAL A 305 24.41 -9.99 -0.41
N SER A 306 24.72 -11.13 0.20
CA SER A 306 25.50 -12.22 -0.39
C SER A 306 24.58 -13.42 -0.58
N LEU A 307 24.62 -14.05 -1.74
CA LEU A 307 23.84 -15.23 -2.08
C LEU A 307 24.79 -16.40 -2.38
N THR A 308 24.47 -17.56 -1.85
CA THR A 308 25.22 -18.80 -2.13
C THR A 308 24.47 -19.67 -3.14
N GLY A 309 25.21 -20.28 -4.07
CA GLY A 309 24.67 -21.18 -5.10
C GLY A 309 24.08 -20.51 -6.34
N VAL A 310 24.19 -19.18 -6.49
CA VAL A 310 23.62 -18.42 -7.61
C VAL A 310 24.58 -17.34 -8.12
N THR A 311 24.35 -16.85 -9.35
CA THR A 311 25.09 -15.73 -9.97
C THR A 311 24.18 -14.54 -10.21
N ILE A 312 24.72 -13.32 -10.27
CA ILE A 312 23.91 -12.08 -10.35
C ILE A 312 23.01 -12.02 -11.61
N ASN A 313 23.44 -12.67 -12.69
CA ASN A 313 22.69 -12.69 -13.95
C ASN A 313 21.46 -13.59 -13.86
N ALA A 314 21.47 -14.60 -13.00
CA ALA A 314 20.39 -15.57 -12.84
C ALA A 314 19.30 -15.10 -11.85
N ILE A 315 19.56 -14.08 -11.04
CA ILE A 315 18.61 -13.61 -10.02
C ILE A 315 17.71 -12.48 -10.53
N THR A 316 16.45 -12.52 -10.09
CA THR A 316 15.49 -11.42 -10.24
C THR A 316 15.75 -10.36 -9.17
N ILE A 317 15.93 -9.11 -9.60
CA ILE A 317 16.12 -7.95 -8.70
C ILE A 317 15.05 -6.92 -8.98
N GLU A 318 14.35 -6.52 -7.94
CA GLU A 318 13.40 -5.42 -7.93
C GLU A 318 13.86 -4.34 -6.96
N THR A 319 13.41 -3.12 -7.19
CA THR A 319 13.53 -2.04 -6.21
C THR A 319 12.15 -1.47 -5.94
N ILE A 320 11.90 -1.07 -4.69
CA ILE A 320 10.64 -0.50 -4.23
C ILE A 320 10.93 0.72 -3.35
N ALA A 321 9.89 1.51 -3.09
CA ALA A 321 9.90 2.69 -2.23
C ALA A 321 9.12 2.42 -0.95
#